data_AF-A0AAW1RVX8-F1
#
_entry.id   AF-A0AAW1RVX8-F1
#
_cell.length_a   1.000
_cell.length_b   1.000
_cell.length_c   1.000
_cell.angle_alpha   90.00
_cell.angle_beta   90.00
_cell.angle_gamma   90.00
#
_symmetry.space_group_name_H-M   'P 1'
#
loop_
_entity.id
_entity.type
_entity.pdbx_description
1 polymer ?
#
loop_
_entity_poly.entity_id
_entity_poly.type
_entity_poly.pdbx_seq_one_letter_code
_entity_poly.pdbx_strand_id
1 'polypeptide(L)'
;MPSNFKCCAGQPAERPLELSKQAAEVVHIQTFHRRKLAVPPAVPFSSLEGRAIFKEALAHGTLEGFFELVEQFSTQDEPAFCGLSSIAMVLNAMAVDPRRPWKGVWRWFHEYMLDCCRPIDQIKQDGINLPQAACLARCNGASVNMWRHGDESEDAFRDRVRASCSSTSMHMIVSYSRKGLLQTGDGHFSPVGGYHAQPDLVLVLDTARFKYPPHWVPLGLLYAAMAALDSSTSKPRGYLVLERLAQPDSVLFTLDIRDGCSAAALEFVQNGLQQLLHTSSRSNAAAAFSTVLDAVVNALPEQSAAKFVAVRGSNLGCAESSCRQQASEDQLLMELRATSLHQEVAARLDEQHCCTETTVSDHAAMLLLLSDWGPLEPLEAGNEIQSMLEISKMQIVEAEVQYLRRQLENLPGLANA
;
A
#
# COMPACT_ATOMS: atom_id res chain seq x y z
N MET A 1 -25.91 98.62 12.48
CA MET A 1 -25.32 97.69 11.47
C MET A 1 -23.81 97.96 11.44
N PRO A 2 -22.91 96.97 11.35
CA PRO A 2 -23.09 95.54 11.05
C PRO A 2 -22.57 94.60 12.16
N SER A 3 -22.76 93.31 11.88
CA SER A 3 -22.21 92.09 12.47
C SER A 3 -20.82 92.16 13.09
N ASN A 4 -20.63 91.48 14.23
CA ASN A 4 -19.51 90.55 14.41
C ASN A 4 -19.69 89.61 15.60
N PHE A 5 -19.27 88.37 15.39
CA PHE A 5 -19.29 87.21 16.27
C PHE A 5 -18.73 87.49 17.66
N LYS A 6 -19.40 86.95 18.69
CA LYS A 6 -18.78 86.66 19.99
C LYS A 6 -19.24 85.30 20.50
N CYS A 7 -18.24 84.53 20.90
CA CYS A 7 -18.30 83.20 21.48
C CYS A 7 -19.20 83.16 22.73
N CYS A 8 -20.00 82.11 22.85
CA CYS A 8 -20.45 81.63 24.16
C CYS A 8 -20.02 80.17 24.31
N ALA A 9 -19.19 79.97 25.32
CA ALA A 9 -18.66 78.69 25.76
C ALA A 9 -19.79 77.78 26.27
N GLY A 10 -19.69 76.50 25.96
CA GLY A 10 -20.48 75.43 26.56
C GLY A 10 -19.79 74.10 26.28
N GLN A 11 -19.05 73.60 27.27
CA GLN A 11 -18.44 72.27 27.24
C GLN A 11 -19.54 71.18 27.18
N PRO A 12 -19.45 70.19 26.28
CA PRO A 12 -20.07 68.90 26.50
C PRO A 12 -19.08 67.96 27.19
N ALA A 13 -19.55 67.33 28.26
CA ALA A 13 -18.82 66.38 29.10
C ALA A 13 -18.13 65.28 28.30
N GLU A 14 -16.85 65.03 28.60
CA GLU A 14 -16.12 63.84 28.20
C GLU A 14 -16.82 62.61 28.81
N ARG A 15 -17.48 61.80 27.96
CA ARG A 15 -17.73 60.40 28.30
C ARG A 15 -16.46 59.64 27.97
N PRO A 16 -15.86 58.92 28.92
CA PRO A 16 -14.76 58.02 28.60
C PRO A 16 -15.26 57.01 27.56
N LEU A 17 -14.53 56.87 26.45
CA LEU A 17 -14.62 55.70 25.61
C LEU A 17 -14.27 54.50 26.50
N GLU A 18 -15.29 53.75 26.93
CA GLU A 18 -15.09 52.41 27.45
C GLU A 18 -14.47 51.58 26.31
N LEU A 19 -13.14 51.47 26.33
CA LEU A 19 -12.43 50.38 25.67
C LEU A 19 -13.02 49.09 26.23
N SER A 20 -13.89 48.45 25.45
CA SER A 20 -14.39 47.13 25.79
C SER A 20 -13.18 46.23 26.02
N LYS A 21 -13.00 45.78 27.25
CA LYS A 21 -12.04 44.72 27.59
C LYS A 21 -12.60 43.41 27.04
N GLN A 22 -12.63 43.25 25.73
CA GLN A 22 -12.53 41.91 25.16
C GLN A 22 -11.07 41.50 25.37
N ALA A 23 -10.82 40.87 26.52
CA ALA A 23 -9.60 40.12 26.72
C ALA A 23 -9.53 39.11 25.58
N ALA A 24 -8.62 39.32 24.62
CA ALA A 24 -8.27 38.29 23.68
C ALA A 24 -7.79 37.09 24.51
N GLU A 25 -8.56 36.02 24.56
CA GLU A 25 -8.10 34.75 25.10
C GLU A 25 -6.84 34.37 24.32
N VAL A 26 -5.69 34.49 24.98
CA VAL A 26 -4.44 33.94 24.47
C VAL A 26 -4.62 32.44 24.52
N VAL A 27 -5.06 31.85 23.40
CA VAL A 27 -5.04 30.40 23.20
C VAL A 27 -3.57 29.99 23.29
N HIS A 28 -3.16 29.46 24.43
CA HIS A 28 -1.85 28.85 24.58
C HIS A 28 -1.82 27.59 23.71
N ILE A 29 -1.36 27.75 22.47
CA ILE A 29 -1.08 26.63 21.58
C ILE A 29 0.12 25.88 22.18
N GLN A 30 -0.15 24.75 22.83
CA GLN A 30 0.91 23.89 23.34
C GLN A 30 1.63 23.24 22.17
N THR A 31 2.87 23.65 21.92
CA THR A 31 3.75 23.07 20.90
C THR A 31 4.74 22.11 21.55
N PHE A 32 5.27 21.16 20.78
CA PHE A 32 6.25 20.19 21.25
C PHE A 32 7.45 20.15 20.30
N HIS A 33 8.66 20.15 20.88
CA HIS A 33 9.90 19.85 20.16
C HIS A 33 10.55 18.62 20.81
N ARG A 34 10.43 17.48 20.13
CA ARG A 34 10.87 16.15 20.60
C ARG A 34 10.22 15.70 21.92
N ARG A 35 10.50 14.45 22.29
CA ARG A 35 10.23 13.88 23.61
C ARG A 35 11.53 13.27 24.13
N LYS A 36 11.69 13.26 25.45
CA LYS A 36 12.82 12.56 26.08
C LYS A 36 12.64 11.06 25.90
N LEU A 37 13.58 10.42 25.23
CA LEU A 37 13.63 8.96 25.12
C LEU A 37 13.94 8.37 26.50
N ALA A 38 13.18 7.38 26.94
CA ALA A 38 13.44 6.67 28.19
C ALA A 38 14.69 5.79 28.07
N VAL A 39 15.66 6.01 28.94
CA VAL A 39 16.94 5.30 29.00
C VAL A 39 17.17 4.92 30.47
N PRO A 40 17.06 3.63 30.86
CA PRO A 40 16.58 2.46 30.10
C PRO A 40 15.07 2.52 29.74
N PRO A 41 14.55 1.64 28.85
CA PRO A 41 15.21 0.48 28.23
C PRO A 41 15.94 0.77 26.92
N ALA A 42 15.74 1.95 26.32
CA ALA A 42 16.35 2.24 25.03
C ALA A 42 17.81 2.73 25.17
N VAL A 43 18.63 2.47 24.16
CA VAL A 43 19.95 3.10 23.99
C VAL A 43 19.90 4.02 22.77
N PRO A 44 20.04 5.35 22.92
CA PRO A 44 20.00 6.26 21.78
C PRO A 44 21.09 5.92 20.74
N PHE A 45 20.75 5.87 19.46
CA PHE A 45 21.67 5.48 18.38
C PHE A 45 22.95 6.34 18.34
N SER A 46 22.82 7.65 18.57
CA SER A 46 23.95 8.59 18.55
C SER A 46 24.79 8.62 19.83
N SER A 47 24.42 7.87 20.87
CA SER A 47 25.18 7.79 22.12
C SER A 47 26.52 7.06 21.93
N LEU A 48 27.43 7.14 22.91
CA LEU A 48 28.68 6.38 22.88
C LEU A 48 28.42 4.88 22.82
N GLU A 49 27.49 4.39 23.65
CA GLU A 49 27.06 3.00 23.71
C GLU A 49 26.37 2.57 22.40
N GLY A 50 25.42 3.36 21.90
CA GLY A 50 24.71 3.07 20.65
C GLY A 50 25.63 2.97 19.43
N ARG A 51 26.70 3.79 19.39
CA ARG A 51 27.74 3.70 18.35
C ARG A 51 28.66 2.50 18.51
N ALA A 52 28.92 2.04 19.74
CA ALA A 52 29.68 0.83 19.99
C ALA A 52 28.90 -0.40 19.52
N ILE A 53 27.63 -0.50 19.92
CA ILE A 53 26.70 -1.55 19.47
C ILE A 53 26.64 -1.58 17.94
N PHE A 54 26.49 -0.41 17.29
CA PHE A 54 26.47 -0.36 15.82
C PHE A 54 27.74 -0.92 15.18
N LYS A 55 28.94 -0.57 15.68
CA LYS A 55 30.20 -1.08 15.14
C LYS A 55 30.31 -2.61 15.26
N GLU A 56 29.89 -3.15 16.39
CA GLU A 56 29.91 -4.59 16.65
C GLU A 56 28.91 -5.33 15.77
N ALA A 57 27.67 -4.83 15.68
CA ALA A 57 26.65 -5.39 14.78
C ALA A 57 27.11 -5.34 13.31
N LEU A 58 27.82 -4.28 12.91
CA LEU A 58 28.35 -4.15 11.55
C LEU A 58 29.44 -5.18 11.29
N ALA A 59 30.35 -5.38 12.25
CA ALA A 59 31.38 -6.40 12.16
C ALA A 59 30.79 -7.82 12.13
N HIS A 60 29.60 -8.03 12.71
CA HIS A 60 28.89 -9.32 12.70
C HIS A 60 28.00 -9.54 11.47
N GLY A 61 27.92 -8.59 10.54
CA GLY A 61 27.09 -8.72 9.32
C GLY A 61 25.59 -8.65 9.57
N THR A 62 25.15 -8.05 10.69
CA THR A 62 23.73 -7.91 11.07
C THR A 62 23.25 -6.46 10.92
N LEU A 63 23.82 -5.76 9.95
CA LEU A 63 23.49 -4.40 9.53
C LEU A 63 23.51 -4.24 7.99
N GLU A 64 23.41 -5.33 7.23
CA GLU A 64 23.49 -5.28 5.76
C GLU A 64 22.36 -4.43 5.16
N GLY A 65 21.12 -4.65 5.60
CA GLY A 65 19.97 -3.86 5.17
C GLY A 65 19.96 -2.41 5.69
N PHE A 66 20.79 -2.07 6.68
CA PHE A 66 20.84 -0.73 7.27
C PHE A 66 21.19 0.35 6.23
N PHE A 67 22.12 0.06 5.34
CA PHE A 67 22.65 1.03 4.39
C PHE A 67 21.56 1.48 3.41
N GLU A 68 20.81 0.54 2.84
CA GLU A 68 19.70 0.85 1.94
C GLU A 68 18.56 1.57 2.68
N LEU A 69 18.24 1.14 3.91
CA LEU A 69 17.20 1.80 4.71
C LEU A 69 17.55 3.24 5.10
N VAL A 70 18.80 3.52 5.45
CA VAL A 70 19.21 4.87 5.88
C VAL A 70 19.26 5.85 4.72
N GLU A 71 19.55 5.39 3.49
CA GLU A 71 19.40 6.20 2.27
C GLU A 71 17.96 6.69 2.08
N GLN A 72 16.99 5.92 2.57
CA GLN A 72 15.56 6.22 2.44
C GLN A 72 14.93 6.86 3.68
N PHE A 73 15.70 7.09 4.74
CA PHE A 73 15.14 7.43 6.02
C PHE A 73 14.51 8.84 6.04
N SER A 74 13.18 8.86 5.99
CA SER A 74 12.35 10.07 6.00
C SER A 74 11.69 10.31 7.36
N THR A 75 11.23 11.54 7.57
CA THR A 75 10.31 11.86 8.67
C THR A 75 8.90 11.63 8.18
N GLN A 76 8.05 10.98 8.96
CA GLN A 76 6.63 10.82 8.61
C GLN A 76 5.96 12.20 8.40
N ASP A 77 5.26 12.37 7.28
CA ASP A 77 4.67 13.66 6.90
C ASP A 77 3.51 14.06 7.82
N GLU A 78 2.75 13.07 8.28
CA GLU A 78 1.62 13.25 9.19
C GLU A 78 1.82 12.43 10.48
N PRO A 79 1.28 12.86 11.63
CA PRO A 79 1.36 12.10 12.88
C PRO A 79 0.83 10.66 12.79
N ALA A 80 -0.11 10.40 11.88
CA ALA A 80 -0.71 9.08 11.66
C ALA A 80 0.03 8.23 10.60
N PHE A 81 1.04 8.78 9.89
CA PHE A 81 1.65 8.13 8.71
C PHE A 81 2.81 7.18 9.00
N CYS A 82 3.12 6.87 10.27
CA CYS A 82 4.25 5.99 10.59
C CYS A 82 4.28 4.66 9.81
N GLY A 83 3.11 4.05 9.55
CA GLY A 83 3.01 2.86 8.70
C GLY A 83 3.34 3.11 7.23
N LEU A 84 2.84 4.21 6.67
CA LEU A 84 3.11 4.64 5.28
C LEU A 84 4.58 4.99 5.09
N SER A 85 5.18 5.74 6.02
CA SER A 85 6.60 6.06 6.01
C SER A 85 7.46 4.81 6.02
N SER A 86 7.13 3.85 6.90
CA SER A 86 7.86 2.59 7.01
C SER A 86 7.80 1.79 5.71
N ILE A 87 6.62 1.71 5.08
CA ILE A 87 6.42 1.00 3.82
C ILE A 87 7.18 1.70 2.68
N ALA A 88 7.05 3.02 2.54
CA ALA A 88 7.74 3.79 1.51
C ALA A 88 9.27 3.67 1.64
N MET A 89 9.80 3.74 2.87
CA MET A 89 11.22 3.51 3.14
C MET A 89 11.68 2.14 2.64
N VAL A 90 10.96 1.07 3.00
CA VAL A 90 11.33 -0.30 2.65
C VAL A 90 11.18 -0.56 1.14
N LEU A 91 10.11 -0.07 0.51
CA LEU A 91 9.93 -0.20 -0.94
C LEU A 91 11.06 0.49 -1.72
N ASN A 92 11.44 1.70 -1.30
CA ASN A 92 12.55 2.43 -1.91
C ASN A 92 13.91 1.74 -1.64
N ALA A 93 14.13 1.20 -0.44
CA ALA A 93 15.36 0.48 -0.08
C ALA A 93 15.57 -0.76 -0.97
N MET A 94 14.47 -1.48 -1.26
CA MET A 94 14.47 -2.60 -2.21
C MET A 94 14.50 -2.16 -3.69
N ALA A 95 14.54 -0.85 -3.97
CA ALA A 95 14.44 -0.27 -5.30
C ALA A 95 13.22 -0.77 -6.10
N VAL A 96 12.07 -0.88 -5.42
CA VAL A 96 10.78 -1.13 -6.08
C VAL A 96 10.37 0.13 -6.82
N ASP A 97 10.06 -0.03 -8.11
CA ASP A 97 9.61 1.09 -8.94
C ASP A 97 8.10 1.32 -8.75
N PRO A 98 7.66 2.53 -8.32
CA PRO A 98 6.24 2.83 -8.20
C PRO A 98 5.54 2.96 -9.56
N ARG A 99 6.29 3.07 -10.67
CA ARG A 99 5.83 3.21 -12.06
C ARG A 99 4.95 4.41 -12.37
N ARG A 100 4.74 5.29 -11.38
CA ARG A 100 4.08 6.57 -11.51
C ARG A 100 5.00 7.68 -11.00
N PRO A 101 4.93 8.89 -11.59
CA PRO A 101 5.75 10.00 -11.13
C PRO A 101 5.37 10.39 -9.70
N TRP A 102 6.39 10.69 -8.90
CA TRP A 102 6.25 11.37 -7.61
C TRP A 102 6.32 12.87 -7.80
N LYS A 103 7.40 13.35 -8.45
CA LYS A 103 7.65 14.77 -8.70
C LYS A 103 8.30 14.96 -10.07
N GLY A 104 7.62 15.68 -10.97
CA GLY A 104 8.08 15.86 -12.34
C GLY A 104 8.28 14.51 -13.03
N VAL A 105 9.46 14.27 -13.61
CA VAL A 105 9.82 13.01 -14.28
C VAL A 105 10.30 11.91 -13.32
N TRP A 106 10.46 12.21 -12.03
CA TRP A 106 11.04 11.28 -11.06
C TRP A 106 9.98 10.34 -10.49
N ARG A 107 10.27 9.05 -10.48
CA ARG A 107 9.47 8.00 -9.84
C ARG A 107 10.15 7.61 -8.53
N TRP A 108 9.43 7.70 -7.42
CA TRP A 108 9.92 7.33 -6.09
C TRP A 108 8.73 7.07 -5.17
N PHE A 109 8.80 6.13 -4.23
CA PHE A 109 7.68 5.98 -3.29
C PHE A 109 7.64 7.14 -2.31
N HIS A 110 6.43 7.67 -2.14
CA HIS A 110 6.08 8.67 -1.14
C HIS A 110 4.82 8.22 -0.40
N GLU A 111 4.65 8.68 0.83
CA GLU A 111 3.58 8.23 1.75
C GLU A 111 2.18 8.37 1.14
N TYR A 112 1.93 9.51 0.48
CA TYR A 112 0.67 9.81 -0.22
C TYR A 112 0.36 8.92 -1.44
N MET A 113 1.32 8.10 -1.87
CA MET A 113 1.10 7.14 -2.96
C MET A 113 0.51 5.83 -2.43
N LEU A 114 0.53 5.59 -1.12
CA LEU A 114 0.12 4.31 -0.55
C LEU A 114 -1.39 4.34 -0.19
N ASP A 115 -2.25 4.35 -1.22
CA ASP A 115 -3.69 4.61 -1.10
C ASP A 115 -4.61 3.47 -1.60
N CYS A 116 -4.05 2.36 -2.10
CA CYS A 116 -4.78 1.27 -2.76
C CYS A 116 -5.76 0.50 -1.85
N CYS A 117 -5.47 0.39 -0.53
CA CYS A 117 -6.27 -0.41 0.41
C CYS A 117 -7.07 0.45 1.39
N ARG A 118 -6.74 1.74 1.48
CA ARG A 118 -7.43 2.70 2.35
C ARG A 118 -7.19 4.12 1.85
N PRO A 119 -8.21 4.98 1.74
CA PRO A 119 -8.03 6.36 1.32
C PRO A 119 -7.12 7.15 2.26
N ILE A 120 -6.24 7.98 1.69
CA ILE A 120 -5.27 8.79 2.45
C ILE A 120 -5.95 9.63 3.54
N ASP A 121 -7.11 10.24 3.26
CA ASP A 121 -7.81 11.09 4.22
C ASP A 121 -8.31 10.32 5.47
N GLN A 122 -8.63 9.04 5.32
CA GLN A 122 -8.97 8.19 6.46
C GLN A 122 -7.72 7.77 7.22
N ILE A 123 -6.61 7.50 6.52
CA ILE A 123 -5.33 7.17 7.14
C ILE A 123 -4.81 8.35 7.97
N LYS A 124 -5.02 9.59 7.52
CA LYS A 124 -4.65 10.80 8.28
C LYS A 124 -5.33 10.88 9.63
N GLN A 125 -6.57 10.39 9.72
CA GLN A 125 -7.38 10.44 10.94
C GLN A 125 -6.99 9.32 11.91
N ASP A 126 -6.94 8.08 11.41
CA ASP A 126 -6.88 6.89 12.29
C ASP A 126 -5.56 6.12 12.19
N GLY A 127 -4.71 6.43 11.23
CA GLY A 127 -3.56 5.61 10.85
C GLY A 127 -3.99 4.31 10.13
N ILE A 128 -3.12 3.30 10.20
CA ILE A 128 -3.36 1.97 9.64
C ILE A 128 -3.13 0.88 10.70
N ASN A 129 -3.85 -0.22 10.59
CA ASN A 129 -3.60 -1.43 11.36
C ASN A 129 -2.67 -2.41 10.61
N LEU A 130 -2.24 -3.48 11.28
CA LEU A 130 -1.25 -4.42 10.72
C LEU A 130 -1.70 -5.09 9.39
N PRO A 131 -2.94 -5.60 9.24
CA PRO A 131 -3.43 -6.09 7.94
C PRO A 131 -3.45 -5.03 6.83
N GLN A 132 -3.84 -3.80 7.16
CA GLN A 132 -3.83 -2.69 6.20
C GLN A 132 -2.39 -2.37 5.74
N ALA A 133 -1.42 -2.38 6.66
CA ALA A 133 -0.01 -2.21 6.32
C ALA A 133 0.50 -3.32 5.37
N ALA A 134 0.14 -4.58 5.63
CA ALA A 134 0.46 -5.69 4.74
C ALA A 134 -0.18 -5.51 3.34
N CYS A 135 -1.45 -5.13 3.28
CA CYS A 135 -2.17 -4.86 2.03
C CYS A 135 -1.50 -3.75 1.21
N LEU A 136 -1.18 -2.62 1.84
CA LEU A 136 -0.53 -1.48 1.19
C LEU A 136 0.85 -1.84 0.64
N ALA A 137 1.65 -2.62 1.38
CA ALA A 137 2.94 -3.08 0.90
C ALA A 137 2.79 -4.05 -0.30
N ARG A 138 1.84 -4.99 -0.24
CA ARG A 138 1.58 -5.97 -1.32
C ARG A 138 1.12 -5.32 -2.61
N CYS A 139 0.12 -4.44 -2.55
CA CYS A 139 -0.41 -3.77 -3.75
C CYS A 139 0.64 -2.88 -4.43
N ASN A 140 1.65 -2.42 -3.69
CA ASN A 140 2.76 -1.62 -4.20
C ASN A 140 3.99 -2.45 -4.59
N GLY A 141 3.86 -3.78 -4.65
CA GLY A 141 4.82 -4.66 -5.31
C GLY A 141 5.84 -5.33 -4.41
N ALA A 142 5.61 -5.36 -3.08
CA ALA A 142 6.37 -6.21 -2.16
C ALA A 142 5.70 -7.57 -1.98
N SER A 143 6.49 -8.63 -1.81
CA SER A 143 6.04 -9.86 -1.17
C SER A 143 6.00 -9.60 0.33
N VAL A 144 4.94 -10.01 1.03
CA VAL A 144 4.78 -9.69 2.45
C VAL A 144 4.27 -10.88 3.24
N ASN A 145 5.09 -11.31 4.19
CA ASN A 145 4.66 -12.19 5.27
C ASN A 145 4.34 -11.36 6.52
N MET A 146 3.22 -11.67 7.17
CA MET A 146 2.71 -10.94 8.34
C MET A 146 2.52 -11.91 9.49
N TRP A 147 3.03 -11.54 10.66
CA TRP A 147 2.82 -12.27 11.90
C TRP A 147 2.30 -11.32 12.97
N ARG A 148 1.34 -11.81 13.75
CA ARG A 148 0.95 -11.21 15.02
C ARG A 148 1.81 -11.76 16.14
N HIS A 149 1.90 -11.00 17.22
CA HIS A 149 2.43 -11.53 18.46
C HIS A 149 1.65 -12.79 18.88
N GLY A 150 2.38 -13.87 19.12
CA GLY A 150 1.81 -15.18 19.50
C GLY A 150 1.57 -16.13 18.32
N ASP A 151 1.68 -15.68 17.06
CA ASP A 151 1.63 -16.58 15.90
C ASP A 151 2.89 -17.47 15.83
N GLU A 152 4.00 -17.01 16.42
CA GLU A 152 5.26 -17.75 16.55
C GLU A 152 5.93 -17.43 17.91
N SER A 153 7.07 -18.08 18.20
CA SER A 153 7.83 -17.84 19.43
C SER A 153 8.72 -16.60 19.33
N GLU A 154 9.16 -16.07 20.47
CA GLU A 154 10.17 -15.00 20.51
C GLU A 154 11.49 -15.43 19.81
N ASP A 155 11.85 -16.71 19.92
CA ASP A 155 13.03 -17.28 19.24
C ASP A 155 12.89 -17.25 17.72
N ALA A 156 11.71 -17.62 17.20
CA ALA A 156 11.43 -17.49 15.77
C ALA A 156 11.49 -16.02 15.32
N PHE A 157 10.91 -15.10 16.10
CA PHE A 157 10.98 -13.66 15.82
C PHE A 157 12.42 -13.17 15.78
N ARG A 158 13.27 -13.61 16.70
CA ARG A 158 14.70 -13.28 16.72
C ARG A 158 15.44 -13.78 15.50
N ASP A 159 15.14 -15.00 15.05
CA ASP A 159 15.73 -15.54 13.83
C ASP A 159 15.29 -14.75 12.59
N ARG A 160 14.03 -14.28 12.55
CA ARG A 160 13.54 -13.38 11.49
C ARG A 160 14.22 -12.02 11.53
N VAL A 161 14.35 -11.40 12.70
CA VAL A 161 15.09 -10.14 12.87
C VAL A 161 16.52 -10.29 12.37
N ARG A 162 17.22 -11.35 12.79
CA ARG A 162 18.59 -11.63 12.33
C ARG A 162 18.65 -11.79 10.82
N ALA A 163 17.75 -12.59 10.23
CA ALA A 163 17.72 -12.82 8.79
C ALA A 163 17.45 -11.52 8.01
N SER A 164 16.51 -10.69 8.45
CA SER A 164 16.22 -9.41 7.78
C SER A 164 17.37 -8.43 7.89
N CYS A 165 18.05 -8.37 9.04
CA CYS A 165 19.18 -7.46 9.22
C CYS A 165 20.45 -7.91 8.48
N SER A 166 20.53 -9.18 8.08
CA SER A 166 21.67 -9.76 7.35
C SER A 166 21.42 -9.85 5.84
N SER A 167 20.36 -9.23 5.35
CA SER A 167 19.94 -9.26 3.94
C SER A 167 19.78 -7.85 3.38
N THR A 168 19.98 -7.68 2.08
CA THR A 168 19.64 -6.48 1.31
C THR A 168 18.32 -6.62 0.55
N SER A 169 17.87 -7.86 0.30
CA SER A 169 16.64 -8.14 -0.45
C SER A 169 15.40 -8.30 0.42
N MET A 170 15.56 -8.25 1.75
CA MET A 170 14.52 -8.52 2.73
C MET A 170 14.62 -7.54 3.90
N HIS A 171 13.51 -6.88 4.23
CA HIS A 171 13.45 -5.88 5.29
C HIS A 171 12.26 -6.14 6.22
N MET A 172 12.38 -5.73 7.48
CA MET A 172 11.33 -5.93 8.49
C MET A 172 10.73 -4.61 8.93
N ILE A 173 9.40 -4.57 9.08
CA ILE A 173 8.65 -3.48 9.72
C ILE A 173 7.95 -4.03 10.95
N VAL A 174 8.18 -3.43 12.12
CA VAL A 174 7.51 -3.80 13.37
C VAL A 174 6.34 -2.87 13.66
N SER A 175 5.26 -3.43 14.21
CA SER A 175 4.10 -2.73 14.75
C SER A 175 4.01 -3.02 16.24
N TYR A 176 4.21 -2.01 17.08
CA TYR A 176 4.32 -2.20 18.53
C TYR A 176 3.63 -1.07 19.30
N SER A 177 3.32 -1.30 20.58
CA SER A 177 2.90 -0.22 21.47
C SER A 177 4.11 0.47 22.07
N ARG A 178 4.22 1.79 21.86
CA ARG A 178 5.24 2.63 22.50
C ARG A 178 5.25 2.54 24.03
N LYS A 179 4.11 2.21 24.66
CA LYS A 179 4.01 2.04 26.12
C LYS A 179 4.91 0.92 26.62
N GLY A 180 5.04 -0.18 25.86
CA GLY A 180 5.93 -1.30 26.20
C GLY A 180 7.41 -0.90 26.25
N LEU A 181 7.78 0.19 25.58
CA LEU A 181 9.14 0.74 25.55
C LEU A 181 9.29 2.03 26.39
N LEU A 182 8.31 2.33 27.27
CA LEU A 182 8.25 3.56 28.08
C LEU A 182 8.28 4.86 27.27
N GLN A 183 7.75 4.81 26.04
CA GLN A 183 7.65 5.96 25.15
C GLN A 183 6.24 6.55 25.18
N THR A 184 6.14 7.87 25.07
CA THR A 184 4.85 8.57 24.90
C THR A 184 4.13 8.15 23.61
N GLY A 185 2.80 8.09 23.63
CA GLY A 185 1.98 7.60 22.53
C GLY A 185 1.62 6.12 22.69
N ASP A 186 0.99 5.53 21.68
CA ASP A 186 0.63 4.11 21.68
C ASP A 186 1.13 3.39 20.42
N GLY A 187 0.26 2.90 19.54
CA GLY A 187 0.64 2.15 18.34
C GLY A 187 1.63 2.90 17.44
N HIS A 188 2.65 2.20 16.95
CA HIS A 188 3.64 2.75 16.04
C HIS A 188 4.19 1.68 15.10
N PHE A 189 4.55 2.10 13.89
CA PHE A 189 5.28 1.31 12.91
C PHE A 189 6.66 1.89 12.67
N SER A 190 7.66 1.04 12.51
CA SER A 190 9.00 1.46 12.06
C SER A 190 9.78 0.31 11.45
N PRO A 191 10.69 0.57 10.49
CA PRO A 191 11.62 -0.43 10.01
C PRO A 191 12.61 -0.84 11.09
N VAL A 192 13.00 -2.11 11.07
CA VAL A 192 14.14 -2.63 11.82
C VAL A 192 15.40 -2.40 11.00
N GLY A 193 16.34 -1.63 11.55
CA GLY A 193 17.57 -1.25 10.86
C GLY A 193 18.77 -2.14 11.19
N GLY A 194 18.69 -3.01 12.18
CA GLY A 194 19.86 -3.78 12.62
C GLY A 194 19.60 -4.64 13.84
N TYR A 195 20.50 -5.61 14.04
CA TYR A 195 20.44 -6.56 15.15
C TYR A 195 21.81 -6.71 15.81
N HIS A 196 21.83 -6.88 17.13
CA HIS A 196 23.03 -7.21 17.90
C HIS A 196 22.74 -8.37 18.84
N ALA A 197 23.44 -9.50 18.68
CA ALA A 197 23.11 -10.74 19.38
C ALA A 197 23.43 -10.74 20.88
N GLN A 198 24.34 -9.89 21.35
CA GLN A 198 24.75 -9.83 22.77
C GLN A 198 25.03 -8.36 23.15
N PRO A 199 24.00 -7.60 23.53
CA PRO A 199 23.04 -8.05 24.55
C PRO A 199 21.61 -8.33 24.05
N ASP A 200 21.43 -8.78 22.80
CA ASP A 200 20.12 -9.06 22.16
C ASP A 200 19.30 -7.78 21.93
N LEU A 201 19.83 -6.87 21.12
CA LEU A 201 19.26 -5.57 20.80
C LEU A 201 18.81 -5.47 19.34
N VAL A 202 17.74 -4.71 19.13
CA VAL A 202 17.19 -4.38 17.81
C VAL A 202 17.26 -2.87 17.61
N LEU A 203 17.76 -2.42 16.47
CA LEU A 203 17.76 -1.02 16.07
C LEU A 203 16.43 -0.66 15.41
N VAL A 204 15.67 0.24 16.04
CA VAL A 204 14.44 0.78 15.47
C VAL A 204 14.72 2.10 14.76
N LEU A 205 14.40 2.17 13.47
CA LEU A 205 14.49 3.39 12.66
C LEU A 205 13.19 4.19 12.78
N ASP A 206 13.01 4.85 13.93
CA ASP A 206 11.78 5.57 14.29
C ASP A 206 11.43 6.66 13.25
N THR A 207 10.34 6.46 12.51
CA THR A 207 9.89 7.39 11.45
C THR A 207 9.32 8.68 12.03
N ALA A 208 8.92 8.71 13.31
CA ALA A 208 8.53 9.92 14.03
C ALA A 208 9.78 10.69 14.51
N ARG A 209 10.65 11.07 13.57
CA ARG A 209 11.96 11.70 13.84
C ARG A 209 11.86 13.04 14.57
N PHE A 210 10.72 13.73 14.45
CA PHE A 210 10.40 14.93 15.23
C PHE A 210 10.18 14.63 16.72
N LYS A 211 9.98 13.36 17.09
CA LYS A 211 9.66 12.89 18.44
C LYS A 211 10.84 12.15 19.09
N TYR A 212 11.38 11.12 18.43
CA TYR A 212 12.51 10.33 18.93
C TYR A 212 13.55 10.04 17.83
N PRO A 213 14.83 9.88 18.20
CA PRO A 213 15.86 9.39 17.27
C PRO A 213 15.74 7.87 17.04
N PRO A 214 16.47 7.32 16.07
CA PRO A 214 16.77 5.89 16.08
C PRO A 214 17.35 5.45 17.41
N HIS A 215 17.01 4.24 17.83
CA HIS A 215 17.39 3.74 19.14
C HIS A 215 17.42 2.22 19.14
N TRP A 216 18.33 1.67 19.94
CA TRP A 216 18.39 0.24 20.23
C TRP A 216 17.45 -0.09 21.38
N VAL A 217 16.78 -1.24 21.31
CA VAL A 217 15.93 -1.77 22.39
C VAL A 217 16.15 -3.28 22.57
N PRO A 218 15.97 -3.83 23.78
CA PRO A 218 16.00 -5.27 23.99
C PRO A 218 14.95 -5.98 23.13
N LEU A 219 15.37 -7.04 22.42
CA LEU A 219 14.52 -7.77 21.50
C LEU A 219 13.27 -8.33 22.19
N GLY A 220 13.45 -8.99 23.34
CA GLY A 220 12.32 -9.53 24.11
C GLY A 220 11.32 -8.46 24.57
N LEU A 221 11.80 -7.23 24.86
CA LEU A 221 10.91 -6.12 25.20
C LEU A 221 10.16 -5.59 23.98
N LEU A 222 10.82 -5.52 22.81
CA LEU A 222 10.15 -5.19 21.56
C LEU A 222 9.09 -6.25 21.20
N TYR A 223 9.42 -7.53 21.37
CA TYR A 223 8.48 -8.63 21.17
C TYR A 223 7.26 -8.53 22.08
N ALA A 224 7.46 -8.34 23.38
CA ALA A 224 6.38 -8.12 24.33
C ALA A 224 5.55 -6.86 24.02
N ALA A 225 6.17 -5.79 23.50
CA ALA A 225 5.45 -4.58 23.10
C ALA A 225 4.48 -4.79 21.92
N MET A 226 4.66 -5.86 21.14
CA MET A 226 3.73 -6.26 20.07
C MET A 226 2.49 -6.99 20.61
N ALA A 227 2.53 -7.53 21.83
CA ALA A 227 1.40 -8.23 22.46
C ALA A 227 0.20 -7.31 22.75
N ALA A 228 0.45 -6.01 22.91
CA ALA A 228 -0.60 -5.04 23.17
C ALA A 228 -1.63 -5.01 22.02
N LEU A 229 -2.91 -5.04 22.35
CA LEU A 229 -3.99 -5.02 21.36
C LEU A 229 -4.07 -3.67 20.63
N ASP A 230 -4.31 -3.73 19.33
CA ASP A 230 -4.68 -2.58 18.51
C ASP A 230 -6.17 -2.29 18.73
N SER A 231 -6.51 -1.06 19.14
CA SER A 231 -7.89 -0.67 19.45
C SER A 231 -8.84 -0.73 18.26
N SER A 232 -8.33 -0.63 17.02
CA SER A 232 -9.14 -0.70 15.81
C SER A 232 -9.54 -2.13 15.43
N THR A 233 -8.80 -3.14 15.88
CA THR A 233 -9.03 -4.55 15.50
C THR A 233 -9.26 -5.48 16.68
N SER A 234 -8.98 -5.02 17.91
CA SER A 234 -8.94 -5.84 19.13
C SER A 234 -8.03 -7.07 19.02
N LYS A 235 -7.07 -7.05 18.08
CA LYS A 235 -6.07 -8.11 17.87
C LYS A 235 -4.68 -7.63 18.27
N PRO A 236 -3.75 -8.54 18.62
CA PRO A 236 -2.37 -8.17 18.86
C PRO A 236 -1.74 -7.50 17.64
N ARG A 237 -0.75 -6.64 17.90
CA ARG A 237 0.14 -6.10 16.87
C ARG A 237 1.15 -7.20 16.47
N GLY A 238 2.26 -6.84 15.85
CA GLY A 238 3.18 -7.82 15.27
C GLY A 238 4.14 -7.19 14.28
N TYR A 239 4.54 -7.92 13.26
CA TYR A 239 5.54 -7.44 12.32
C TYR A 239 5.29 -7.97 10.90
N LEU A 240 5.96 -7.32 9.94
CA LEU A 240 5.95 -7.65 8.52
C LEU A 240 7.38 -7.93 8.07
N VAL A 241 7.56 -8.94 7.24
CA VAL A 241 8.78 -9.15 6.47
C VAL A 241 8.44 -8.92 5.01
N LEU A 242 9.15 -7.98 4.39
CA LEU A 242 8.95 -7.53 3.03
C LEU A 242 10.14 -7.97 2.18
N GLU A 243 9.84 -8.50 1.00
CA GLU A 243 10.84 -8.87 0.00
C GLU A 243 10.48 -8.27 -1.36
N ARG A 244 11.48 -7.98 -2.18
CA ARG A 244 11.27 -7.51 -3.54
C ARG A 244 10.69 -8.62 -4.40
N LEU A 245 9.51 -8.41 -4.97
CA LEU A 245 9.03 -9.25 -6.06
C LEU A 245 9.80 -8.91 -7.34
N ALA A 246 10.23 -9.93 -8.09
CA ALA A 246 10.63 -9.74 -9.47
C ALA A 246 9.41 -9.19 -10.24
N GLN A 247 9.45 -7.90 -10.60
CA GLN A 247 8.38 -7.24 -11.31
C GLN A 247 8.54 -7.40 -12.83
N PRO A 248 7.43 -7.50 -13.59
CA PRO A 248 7.43 -7.50 -15.06
C PRO A 248 7.89 -6.14 -15.62
N ASP A 249 8.36 -6.06 -16.86
CA ASP A 249 8.85 -4.78 -17.43
C ASP A 249 7.75 -3.70 -17.65
N SER A 250 6.46 -4.09 -17.66
CA SER A 250 5.28 -3.18 -17.75
C SER A 250 4.25 -3.45 -16.64
N VAL A 251 3.56 -2.40 -16.17
CA VAL A 251 2.37 -2.47 -15.28
C VAL A 251 1.40 -1.35 -15.70
N LEU A 252 0.50 -1.64 -16.62
CA LEU A 252 -0.57 -0.72 -17.05
C LEU A 252 -1.81 -0.86 -16.16
N PHE A 253 -2.09 -2.06 -15.67
CA PHE A 253 -3.29 -2.36 -14.91
C PHE A 253 -2.94 -2.54 -13.42
N THR A 254 -3.90 -2.30 -12.54
CA THR A 254 -3.80 -2.56 -11.10
C THR A 254 -5.14 -2.96 -10.54
N LEU A 255 -5.14 -3.75 -9.48
CA LEU A 255 -6.35 -3.99 -8.72
C LEU A 255 -6.66 -2.77 -7.85
N ASP A 256 -7.90 -2.29 -7.93
CA ASP A 256 -8.45 -1.22 -7.09
C ASP A 256 -9.68 -1.73 -6.33
N ILE A 257 -9.59 -1.68 -5.00
CA ILE A 257 -10.60 -2.20 -4.07
C ILE A 257 -11.19 -1.12 -3.16
N ARG A 258 -10.96 0.16 -3.47
CA ARG A 258 -11.24 1.27 -2.53
C ARG A 258 -12.73 1.46 -2.22
N ASP A 259 -13.63 1.24 -3.17
CA ASP A 259 -15.01 1.76 -3.09
C ASP A 259 -16.11 0.69 -2.96
N GLY A 260 -15.79 -0.58 -2.72
CA GLY A 260 -16.78 -1.68 -2.64
C GLY A 260 -17.49 -2.00 -3.96
N CYS A 261 -17.44 -1.09 -4.94
CA CYS A 261 -17.87 -1.30 -6.33
C CYS A 261 -17.07 -2.40 -7.04
N SER A 262 -15.96 -2.87 -6.48
CA SER A 262 -15.17 -4.01 -6.97
C SER A 262 -15.66 -5.37 -6.50
N ALA A 263 -16.63 -5.43 -5.57
CA ALA A 263 -17.07 -6.68 -4.96
C ALA A 263 -17.59 -7.70 -5.99
N ALA A 264 -18.39 -7.26 -6.96
CA ALA A 264 -18.92 -8.14 -8.00
C ALA A 264 -17.83 -8.68 -8.94
N ALA A 265 -16.85 -7.85 -9.32
CA ALA A 265 -15.70 -8.29 -10.11
C ALA A 265 -14.80 -9.26 -9.33
N LEU A 266 -14.56 -8.99 -8.04
CA LEU A 266 -13.80 -9.87 -7.17
C LEU A 266 -14.50 -11.23 -7.00
N GLU A 267 -15.82 -11.22 -6.74
CA GLU A 267 -16.63 -12.44 -6.64
C GLU A 267 -16.65 -13.22 -7.96
N PHE A 268 -16.76 -12.53 -9.09
CA PHE A 268 -16.72 -13.14 -10.41
C PHE A 268 -15.39 -13.85 -10.67
N VAL A 269 -14.28 -13.18 -10.40
CA VAL A 269 -12.91 -13.71 -10.56
C VAL A 269 -12.67 -14.93 -9.67
N GLN A 270 -13.18 -14.90 -8.44
CA GLN A 270 -12.95 -15.97 -7.47
C GLN A 270 -13.87 -17.17 -7.62
N ASN A 271 -15.17 -16.94 -7.88
CA ASN A 271 -16.20 -17.98 -7.78
C ASN A 271 -17.19 -17.95 -8.95
N GLY A 272 -17.58 -16.76 -9.42
CA GLY A 272 -18.67 -16.60 -10.37
C GLY A 272 -18.41 -17.34 -11.69
N LEU A 273 -17.19 -17.27 -12.22
CA LEU A 273 -16.84 -17.95 -13.46
C LEU A 273 -16.96 -19.48 -13.34
N GLN A 274 -16.40 -20.09 -12.29
CA GLN A 274 -16.51 -21.54 -12.09
C GLN A 274 -17.97 -21.99 -11.95
N GLN A 275 -18.80 -21.22 -11.23
CA GLN A 275 -20.22 -21.53 -11.10
C GLN A 275 -20.93 -21.51 -12.46
N LEU A 276 -20.63 -20.53 -13.32
CA LEU A 276 -21.18 -20.42 -14.68
C LEU A 276 -20.74 -21.59 -15.58
N LEU A 277 -19.49 -22.01 -15.48
CA LEU A 277 -18.97 -23.15 -16.24
C LEU A 277 -19.63 -24.46 -15.78
N HIS A 278 -19.84 -24.63 -14.46
CA HIS A 278 -20.52 -25.80 -13.91
C HIS A 278 -22.01 -25.86 -14.32
N THR A 279 -22.74 -24.74 -14.34
CA THR A 279 -24.14 -24.73 -14.79
C THR A 279 -24.25 -25.02 -16.27
N SER A 280 -23.34 -24.47 -17.09
CA SER A 280 -23.24 -24.74 -18.53
C SER A 280 -22.98 -26.22 -18.82
N SER A 281 -22.01 -26.82 -18.11
CA SER A 281 -21.68 -28.24 -18.24
C SER A 281 -22.86 -29.18 -17.89
N ARG A 282 -23.65 -28.85 -16.86
CA ARG A 282 -24.82 -29.66 -16.45
C ARG A 282 -26.00 -29.54 -17.41
N SER A 283 -26.15 -28.38 -18.05
CA SER A 283 -27.28 -28.11 -18.93
C SER A 283 -27.04 -28.62 -20.36
N ASN A 284 -25.79 -28.58 -20.84
CA ASN A 284 -25.38 -29.23 -22.08
C ASN A 284 -23.85 -29.46 -22.09
N ALA A 285 -23.39 -30.69 -21.83
CA ALA A 285 -21.95 -31.01 -21.89
C ALA A 285 -21.36 -30.84 -23.31
N ALA A 286 -22.22 -30.89 -24.34
CA ALA A 286 -21.89 -30.59 -25.74
C ALA A 286 -22.15 -29.11 -26.10
N ALA A 287 -22.15 -28.21 -25.12
CA ALA A 287 -22.25 -26.78 -25.40
C ALA A 287 -21.06 -26.35 -26.26
N ALA A 288 -21.37 -25.83 -27.45
CA ALA A 288 -20.36 -25.29 -28.35
C ALA A 288 -19.60 -24.15 -27.66
N PHE A 289 -18.33 -24.01 -28.03
CA PHE A 289 -17.45 -22.97 -27.53
C PHE A 289 -18.07 -21.57 -27.54
N SER A 290 -18.76 -21.22 -28.63
CA SER A 290 -19.43 -19.92 -28.75
C SER A 290 -20.49 -19.70 -27.66
N THR A 291 -21.29 -20.71 -27.34
CA THR A 291 -22.36 -20.63 -26.33
C THR A 291 -21.79 -20.44 -24.93
N VAL A 292 -20.69 -21.14 -24.60
CA VAL A 292 -20.03 -20.98 -23.31
C VAL A 292 -19.47 -19.57 -23.18
N LEU A 293 -18.81 -19.08 -24.22
CA LEU A 293 -18.22 -17.74 -24.19
C LEU A 293 -19.28 -16.63 -24.16
N ASP A 294 -20.40 -16.79 -24.88
CA ASP A 294 -21.55 -15.87 -24.79
C ASP A 294 -22.08 -15.79 -23.36
N ALA A 295 -22.23 -16.94 -22.69
CA ALA A 295 -22.70 -16.98 -21.30
C ALA A 295 -21.72 -16.27 -20.34
N VAL A 296 -20.40 -16.47 -20.55
CA VAL A 296 -19.36 -15.80 -19.76
C VAL A 296 -19.37 -14.29 -19.98
N VAL A 297 -19.40 -13.83 -21.24
CA VAL A 297 -19.40 -12.40 -21.58
C VAL A 297 -20.65 -11.71 -21.05
N ASN A 298 -21.82 -12.34 -21.19
CA ASN A 298 -23.09 -11.83 -20.65
C ASN A 298 -23.11 -11.70 -19.12
N ALA A 299 -22.29 -12.49 -18.42
CA ALA A 299 -22.22 -12.46 -16.96
C ALA A 299 -21.11 -11.54 -16.42
N LEU A 300 -20.33 -10.89 -17.30
CA LEU A 300 -19.27 -9.98 -16.88
C LEU A 300 -19.84 -8.80 -16.10
N PRO A 301 -19.31 -8.49 -14.90
CA PRO A 301 -19.75 -7.32 -14.16
C PRO A 301 -19.04 -6.07 -14.69
N GLU A 302 -19.33 -5.64 -15.92
CA GLU A 302 -18.57 -4.62 -16.67
C GLU A 302 -18.24 -3.35 -15.87
N GLN A 303 -19.25 -2.77 -15.19
CA GLN A 303 -19.07 -1.56 -14.39
C GLN A 303 -18.16 -1.78 -13.17
N SER A 304 -18.18 -3.00 -12.62
CA SER A 304 -17.30 -3.41 -11.52
C SER A 304 -15.90 -3.73 -12.05
N ALA A 305 -15.79 -4.35 -13.23
CA ALA A 305 -14.54 -4.74 -13.86
C ALA A 305 -13.65 -3.53 -14.17
N ALA A 306 -14.20 -2.48 -14.79
CA ALA A 306 -13.46 -1.26 -15.09
C ALA A 306 -12.99 -0.49 -13.83
N LYS A 307 -13.65 -0.71 -12.69
CA LYS A 307 -13.22 -0.16 -11.39
C LYS A 307 -12.26 -1.08 -10.65
N PHE A 308 -12.39 -2.39 -10.85
CA PHE A 308 -11.58 -3.40 -10.16
C PHE A 308 -10.22 -3.56 -10.82
N VAL A 309 -10.18 -3.70 -12.14
CA VAL A 309 -8.95 -3.64 -12.94
C VAL A 309 -8.84 -2.21 -13.43
N ALA A 310 -8.11 -1.36 -12.71
CA ALA A 310 -7.95 0.04 -13.06
C ALA A 310 -6.68 0.26 -13.89
N VAL A 311 -6.73 1.17 -14.87
CA VAL A 311 -5.53 1.62 -15.58
C VAL A 311 -4.73 2.58 -14.71
N ARG A 312 -3.43 2.33 -14.54
CA ARG A 312 -2.49 3.18 -13.82
C ARG A 312 -2.17 4.44 -14.61
N GLY A 313 -3.01 5.46 -14.45
CA GLY A 313 -2.70 6.85 -14.81
C GLY A 313 -3.17 7.26 -16.20
N SER A 314 -4.35 7.87 -16.26
CA SER A 314 -4.83 8.63 -17.43
C SER A 314 -4.92 10.14 -17.19
N ASN A 315 -4.37 10.67 -16.08
CA ASN A 315 -4.64 12.06 -15.65
C ASN A 315 -3.42 12.98 -15.46
N LEU A 316 -2.23 12.66 -15.98
CA LEU A 316 -1.08 13.58 -15.93
C LEU A 316 -0.44 13.75 -17.30
N GLY A 317 -0.56 14.97 -17.85
CA GLY A 317 0.00 15.36 -19.14
C GLY A 317 1.50 15.04 -19.25
N CYS A 318 1.87 14.42 -20.36
CA CYS A 318 3.20 13.87 -20.58
C CYS A 318 4.25 14.93 -20.97
N ALA A 319 5.48 14.76 -20.45
CA ALA A 319 6.70 15.40 -20.95
C ALA A 319 7.69 14.31 -21.41
N GLU A 320 8.57 14.68 -22.35
CA GLU A 320 9.36 13.87 -23.32
C GLU A 320 10.13 12.62 -22.83
N SER A 321 10.18 12.30 -21.53
CA SER A 321 10.70 11.00 -21.03
C SER A 321 9.67 9.85 -21.09
N SER A 322 8.45 10.11 -21.55
CA SER A 322 7.30 9.17 -21.59
C SER A 322 7.37 8.12 -22.72
N CYS A 323 8.33 8.19 -23.65
CA CYS A 323 8.30 7.36 -24.86
C CYS A 323 8.49 5.85 -24.58
N ARG A 324 9.22 5.46 -23.53
CA ARG A 324 9.38 4.03 -23.17
C ARG A 324 8.20 3.44 -22.42
N GLN A 325 7.58 4.17 -21.48
CA GLN A 325 6.38 3.69 -20.80
C GLN A 325 5.20 3.64 -21.77
N GLN A 326 5.00 4.68 -22.59
CA GLN A 326 4.01 4.65 -23.65
C GLN A 326 4.28 3.50 -24.62
N ALA A 327 5.53 3.27 -25.04
CA ALA A 327 5.86 2.13 -25.90
C ALA A 327 5.58 0.78 -25.22
N SER A 328 5.84 0.62 -23.92
CA SER A 328 5.53 -0.61 -23.17
C SER A 328 4.04 -0.79 -22.91
N GLU A 329 3.29 0.29 -22.71
CA GLU A 329 1.83 0.30 -22.55
C GLU A 329 1.14 0.01 -23.89
N ASP A 330 1.57 0.67 -24.96
CA ASP A 330 1.13 0.43 -26.33
C ASP A 330 1.45 -1.01 -26.74
N GLN A 331 2.64 -1.51 -26.41
CA GLN A 331 3.03 -2.90 -26.65
C GLN A 331 2.19 -3.89 -25.83
N LEU A 332 1.90 -3.59 -24.55
CA LEU A 332 1.02 -4.42 -23.73
C LEU A 332 -0.40 -4.46 -24.31
N LEU A 333 -0.98 -3.31 -24.67
CA LEU A 333 -2.30 -3.25 -25.29
C LEU A 333 -2.31 -3.94 -26.66
N MET A 334 -1.24 -3.80 -27.44
CA MET A 334 -1.07 -4.49 -28.71
C MET A 334 -1.03 -6.01 -28.51
N GLU A 335 -0.25 -6.53 -27.56
CA GLU A 335 -0.20 -7.95 -27.23
C GLU A 335 -1.54 -8.45 -26.69
N LEU A 336 -2.19 -7.70 -25.79
CA LEU A 336 -3.49 -8.07 -25.21
C LEU A 336 -4.56 -8.19 -26.30
N ARG A 337 -4.66 -7.19 -27.18
CA ARG A 337 -5.61 -7.16 -28.31
C ARG A 337 -5.28 -8.19 -29.39
N ALA A 338 -4.04 -8.68 -29.44
CA ALA A 338 -3.65 -9.78 -30.31
C ALA A 338 -4.01 -11.17 -29.74
N THR A 339 -4.41 -11.27 -28.47
CA THR A 339 -4.84 -12.56 -27.89
C THR A 339 -6.19 -12.99 -28.48
N SER A 340 -6.36 -14.30 -28.68
CA SER A 340 -7.63 -14.88 -29.13
C SER A 340 -8.76 -14.58 -28.16
N LEU A 341 -8.48 -14.61 -26.84
CA LEU A 341 -9.47 -14.26 -25.82
C LEU A 341 -10.01 -12.84 -26.01
N HIS A 342 -9.13 -11.85 -26.21
CA HIS A 342 -9.57 -10.47 -26.41
C HIS A 342 -10.42 -10.31 -27.67
N GLN A 343 -9.99 -10.90 -28.79
CA GLN A 343 -10.72 -10.83 -30.06
C GLN A 343 -12.14 -11.40 -29.95
N GLU A 344 -12.30 -12.54 -29.29
CA GLU A 344 -13.60 -13.18 -29.10
C GLU A 344 -14.50 -12.43 -28.11
N VAL A 345 -13.93 -11.81 -27.08
CA VAL A 345 -14.65 -10.97 -26.11
C VAL A 345 -15.08 -9.65 -26.76
N ALA A 346 -14.20 -8.99 -27.49
CA ALA A 346 -14.48 -7.74 -28.18
C ALA A 346 -15.61 -7.91 -29.21
N ALA A 347 -15.56 -8.96 -30.03
CA ALA A 347 -16.60 -9.25 -31.01
C ALA A 347 -18.00 -9.37 -30.38
N ARG A 348 -18.11 -10.07 -29.24
CA ARG A 348 -19.39 -10.27 -28.53
C ARG A 348 -19.90 -9.02 -27.84
N LEU A 349 -18.99 -8.23 -27.26
CA LEU A 349 -19.37 -6.97 -26.62
C LEU A 349 -19.86 -5.94 -27.65
N ASP A 350 -19.23 -5.89 -28.83
CA ASP A 350 -19.66 -5.04 -29.95
C ASP A 350 -21.01 -5.45 -30.55
N GLU A 351 -21.34 -6.74 -30.56
CA GLU A 351 -22.66 -7.23 -30.97
C GLU A 351 -23.77 -6.82 -29.98
N GLN A 352 -23.46 -6.74 -28.69
CA GLN A 352 -24.41 -6.40 -27.63
C GLN A 352 -24.64 -4.89 -27.49
N HIS A 353 -23.61 -4.09 -27.75
CA HIS A 353 -23.64 -2.65 -27.62
C HIS A 353 -23.13 -2.04 -28.92
N CYS A 354 -24.00 -1.30 -29.61
CA CYS A 354 -23.78 -0.75 -30.96
C CYS A 354 -22.48 0.05 -31.15
N CYS A 355 -21.78 0.41 -30.07
CA CYS A 355 -20.40 0.92 -30.04
C CYS A 355 -19.83 0.65 -28.63
N THR A 356 -19.01 -0.38 -28.40
CA THR A 356 -18.26 -0.46 -27.13
C THR A 356 -16.99 0.38 -27.19
N GLU A 357 -16.66 1.06 -26.09
CA GLU A 357 -15.34 1.67 -25.98
C GLU A 357 -14.29 0.55 -25.92
N THR A 358 -13.21 0.68 -26.70
CA THR A 358 -12.08 -0.28 -26.73
C THR A 358 -11.49 -0.56 -25.34
N THR A 359 -11.67 0.36 -24.40
CA THR A 359 -11.31 0.20 -22.99
C THR A 359 -12.13 -0.90 -22.31
N VAL A 360 -13.42 -1.08 -22.61
CA VAL A 360 -14.28 -2.07 -21.95
C VAL A 360 -13.82 -3.49 -22.28
N SER A 361 -13.51 -3.77 -23.55
CA SER A 361 -13.00 -5.08 -23.97
C SER A 361 -11.61 -5.38 -23.40
N ASP A 362 -10.73 -4.37 -23.28
CA ASP A 362 -9.43 -4.51 -22.62
C ASP A 362 -9.59 -4.93 -21.13
N HIS A 363 -10.47 -4.24 -20.39
CA HIS A 363 -10.75 -4.58 -18.98
C HIS A 363 -11.41 -5.95 -18.83
N ALA A 364 -12.35 -6.31 -19.71
CA ALA A 364 -13.03 -7.59 -19.71
C ALA A 364 -12.06 -8.75 -19.98
N ALA A 365 -11.20 -8.62 -21.01
CA ALA A 365 -10.18 -9.61 -21.32
C ALA A 365 -9.21 -9.78 -20.14
N MET A 366 -8.76 -8.67 -19.54
CA MET A 366 -7.88 -8.73 -18.37
C MET A 366 -8.57 -9.41 -17.19
N LEU A 367 -9.83 -9.08 -16.88
CA LEU A 367 -10.60 -9.72 -15.82
C LEU A 367 -10.67 -11.25 -16.04
N LEU A 368 -10.97 -11.69 -17.26
CA LEU A 368 -11.05 -13.11 -17.60
C LEU A 368 -9.71 -13.84 -17.52
N LEU A 369 -8.59 -13.17 -17.84
CA LEU A 369 -7.24 -13.71 -17.62
C LEU A 369 -6.91 -13.86 -16.12
N LEU A 370 -7.54 -13.08 -15.25
CA LEU A 370 -7.39 -13.16 -13.80
C LEU A 370 -8.32 -14.19 -13.15
N SER A 371 -9.48 -14.47 -13.75
CA SER A 371 -10.47 -15.39 -13.22
C SER A 371 -9.95 -16.82 -13.11
N ASP A 372 -10.43 -17.54 -12.09
CA ASP A 372 -10.21 -18.97 -11.96
C ASP A 372 -11.18 -19.72 -12.88
N TRP A 373 -10.64 -20.33 -13.93
CA TRP A 373 -11.40 -21.16 -14.88
C TRP A 373 -11.62 -22.59 -14.37
N GLY A 374 -10.89 -23.01 -13.34
CA GLY A 374 -10.96 -24.35 -12.78
C GLY A 374 -10.67 -25.46 -13.81
N PRO A 375 -11.06 -26.71 -13.52
CA PRO A 375 -11.03 -27.78 -14.49
C PRO A 375 -12.14 -27.57 -15.53
N LEU A 376 -11.76 -27.51 -16.81
CA LEU A 376 -12.69 -27.33 -17.93
C LEU A 376 -13.37 -28.64 -18.37
N GLU A 377 -12.84 -29.79 -17.94
CA GLU A 377 -13.49 -31.09 -18.17
C GLU A 377 -14.78 -31.21 -17.34
N PRO A 378 -15.92 -31.64 -17.92
CA PRO A 378 -16.07 -32.33 -19.20
C PRO A 378 -16.65 -31.46 -20.34
N LEU A 379 -16.46 -30.13 -20.33
CA LEU A 379 -16.94 -29.28 -21.43
C LEU A 379 -16.21 -29.64 -22.73
N GLU A 380 -16.94 -29.95 -23.81
CA GLU A 380 -16.33 -30.15 -25.15
C GLU A 380 -15.49 -28.94 -25.59
N ALA A 381 -15.93 -27.73 -25.20
CA ALA A 381 -15.21 -26.48 -25.46
C ALA A 381 -13.91 -26.30 -24.64
N GLY A 382 -13.59 -27.21 -23.73
CA GLY A 382 -12.49 -27.04 -22.77
C GLY A 382 -11.13 -26.85 -23.43
N ASN A 383 -10.83 -27.59 -24.50
CA ASN A 383 -9.56 -27.43 -25.24
C ASN A 383 -9.45 -26.07 -25.95
N GLU A 384 -10.56 -25.58 -26.52
CA GLU A 384 -10.60 -24.28 -27.20
C GLU A 384 -10.42 -23.14 -26.20
N ILE A 385 -11.13 -23.23 -25.06
CA ILE A 385 -10.98 -22.28 -23.94
C ILE A 385 -9.54 -22.29 -23.42
N GLN A 386 -8.97 -23.46 -23.16
CA GLN A 386 -7.59 -23.59 -22.68
C GLN A 386 -6.60 -22.95 -23.65
N SER A 387 -6.75 -23.21 -24.95
CA SER A 387 -5.90 -22.61 -25.99
C SER A 387 -6.00 -21.09 -26.04
N MET A 388 -7.15 -20.49 -25.73
CA MET A 388 -7.28 -19.03 -25.67
C MET A 388 -6.63 -18.41 -24.44
N LEU A 389 -6.59 -19.14 -23.33
CA LEU A 389 -5.98 -18.69 -22.08
C LEU A 389 -4.44 -18.82 -22.10
N GLU A 390 -3.88 -19.51 -23.10
CA GLU A 390 -2.44 -19.61 -23.31
C GLU A 390 -1.84 -18.29 -23.80
N ILE A 391 -1.35 -17.50 -22.85
CA ILE A 391 -0.68 -16.21 -23.10
C ILE A 391 0.85 -16.28 -23.03
N SER A 392 1.44 -17.47 -22.95
CA SER A 392 2.91 -17.66 -22.77
C SER A 392 3.78 -17.10 -23.90
N LYS A 393 3.18 -16.80 -25.06
CA LYS A 393 3.86 -16.14 -26.18
C LYS A 393 3.80 -14.61 -26.10
N MET A 394 2.96 -14.06 -25.21
CA MET A 394 2.77 -12.63 -24.98
C MET A 394 3.53 -12.23 -23.71
N GLN A 395 4.84 -12.04 -23.84
CA GLN A 395 5.73 -11.88 -22.68
C GLN A 395 5.29 -10.74 -21.76
N ILE A 396 4.79 -9.63 -22.31
CA ILE A 396 4.42 -8.46 -21.51
C ILE A 396 3.05 -8.68 -20.86
N VAL A 397 2.07 -9.24 -21.59
CA VAL A 397 0.75 -9.59 -21.04
C VAL A 397 0.85 -10.67 -19.98
N GLU A 398 1.64 -11.72 -20.21
CA GLU A 398 1.85 -12.78 -19.23
C GLU A 398 2.42 -12.22 -17.93
N ALA A 399 3.41 -11.35 -18.04
CA ALA A 399 4.07 -10.76 -16.89
C ALA A 399 3.14 -9.76 -16.14
N GLU A 400 2.29 -9.02 -16.85
CA GLU A 400 1.20 -8.19 -16.31
C GLU A 400 0.15 -9.04 -15.55
N VAL A 401 -0.34 -10.12 -16.16
CA VAL A 401 -1.31 -11.03 -15.56
C VAL A 401 -0.73 -11.68 -14.30
N GLN A 402 0.53 -12.12 -14.33
CA GLN A 402 1.21 -12.65 -13.15
C GLN A 402 1.37 -11.61 -12.04
N TYR A 403 1.57 -10.34 -12.39
CA TYR A 403 1.60 -9.24 -11.42
C TYR A 403 0.23 -9.03 -10.76
N LEU A 404 -0.84 -8.97 -11.56
CA LEU A 404 -2.21 -8.79 -11.07
C LEU A 404 -2.71 -10.01 -10.28
N ARG A 405 -2.40 -11.24 -10.68
CA ARG A 405 -2.72 -12.47 -9.91
C ARG A 405 -2.04 -12.44 -8.54
N ARG A 406 -0.79 -12.01 -8.49
CA ARG A 406 -0.09 -11.82 -7.20
C ARG A 406 -0.72 -10.72 -6.37
N GLN A 407 -1.22 -9.64 -6.96
CA GLN A 407 -2.02 -8.66 -6.21
C GLN A 407 -3.30 -9.28 -5.66
N LEU A 408 -4.00 -10.08 -6.49
CA LEU A 408 -5.24 -10.75 -6.15
C LEU A 408 -5.05 -11.67 -4.95
N GLU A 409 -4.10 -12.61 -5.01
CA GLU A 409 -3.72 -13.57 -3.94
C GLU A 409 -3.50 -12.90 -2.58
N ASN A 410 -3.12 -11.63 -2.62
CA ASN A 410 -2.66 -10.85 -1.48
C ASN A 410 -3.72 -9.90 -0.90
N LEU A 411 -4.92 -9.85 -1.50
CA LEU A 411 -6.04 -9.04 -1.02
C LEU A 411 -6.61 -9.60 0.30
N PRO A 412 -6.91 -8.75 1.29
CA PRO A 412 -7.53 -9.17 2.55
C PRO A 412 -8.96 -9.68 2.27
N GLY A 413 -9.15 -10.99 2.36
CA GLY A 413 -10.42 -11.68 2.05
C GLY A 413 -10.25 -13.09 1.48
N LEU A 414 -9.03 -13.49 1.12
CA LEU A 414 -8.74 -14.83 0.56
C LEU A 414 -8.44 -15.93 1.58
N ALA A 415 -8.44 -15.62 2.87
CA ALA A 415 -8.35 -16.62 3.93
C ALA A 415 -9.55 -16.47 4.88
N ASN A 416 -10.47 -17.44 4.79
CA ASN A 416 -11.67 -17.66 5.60
C ASN A 416 -12.96 -16.97 5.11
N ALA A 417 -13.64 -17.63 4.18
CA ALA A 417 -14.98 -18.15 4.49
C ALA A 417 -14.82 -19.51 5.17
#